data_AF-A0A0C1K459-F1
#
_entry.id   AF-A0A0C1K459-F1
#
_cell.length_a   1.000
_cell.length_b   1.000
_cell.length_c   1.000
_cell.angle_alpha   90.00
_cell.angle_beta   90.00
_cell.angle_gamma   90.00
#
_symmetry.space_group_name_H-M   'P 1'
#
loop_
_entity.id
_entity.type
_entity.pdbx_description
1 polymer ?
#
loop_
_entity_poly.entity_id
_entity_poly.type
_entity_poly.pdbx_seq_one_letter_code
_entity_poly.pdbx_strand_id
1 'polypeptide(L)' 'MAFSMDGKGRATDNIFVERLWRSVKYEDVYLKDYQNGLEVYQGLTRYFEFYNKNRPHQSLEYKTPAEAYGIIIY' A
#
# COMPACT_ATOMS: atom_id res chain seq x y z
N MET A 1 2.62 -17.41 -16.01
CA MET A 1 3.18 -17.42 -14.63
C MET A 1 2.53 -16.26 -13.87
N ALA A 2 1.65 -16.60 -12.91
CA ALA A 2 0.95 -15.76 -11.92
C ALA A 2 0.33 -14.42 -12.38
N PHE A 3 -0.75 -14.49 -13.16
CA PHE A 3 -1.83 -13.49 -13.03
C PHE A 3 -2.78 -14.04 -11.95
N SER A 4 -2.70 -13.54 -10.71
CA SER A 4 -3.72 -13.77 -9.68
C SER A 4 -4.99 -13.04 -10.13
N MET A 5 -5.86 -13.68 -10.91
CA MET A 5 -6.97 -14.59 -10.54
C MET A 5 -8.11 -13.88 -9.82
N ASP A 6 -9.04 -13.40 -10.67
CA ASP A 6 -10.48 -13.65 -10.65
C ASP A 6 -11.23 -13.68 -9.30
N GLY A 7 -12.15 -12.71 -9.18
CA GLY A 7 -13.14 -12.62 -8.13
C GLY A 7 -13.94 -11.31 -8.20
N LYS A 8 -14.69 -11.09 -9.30
CA LYS A 8 -15.72 -10.02 -9.43
C LYS A 8 -15.36 -8.63 -8.86
N GLY A 9 -14.57 -7.89 -9.63
CA GLY A 9 -14.42 -6.43 -9.53
C GLY A 9 -13.16 -6.02 -8.76
N ARG A 10 -12.27 -5.18 -9.27
CA ARG A 10 -12.40 -4.13 -10.29
C ARG A 10 -11.01 -3.98 -10.91
N ALA A 11 -10.88 -3.80 -12.23
CA ALA A 11 -9.59 -3.45 -12.84
C ALA A 11 -8.93 -2.24 -12.14
N THR A 12 -9.74 -1.34 -11.59
CA THR A 12 -9.33 -0.21 -10.75
C THR A 12 -8.70 -0.62 -9.42
N ASP A 13 -9.18 -1.71 -8.80
CA ASP A 13 -8.59 -2.27 -7.58
C ASP A 13 -7.21 -2.88 -7.89
N ASN A 14 -7.11 -3.62 -9.00
CA ASN A 14 -5.83 -4.16 -9.46
C ASN A 14 -4.81 -3.05 -9.75
N ILE A 15 -5.20 -2.01 -10.49
CA ILE A 15 -4.33 -0.86 -10.78
C ILE A 15 -3.92 -0.13 -9.48
N PHE A 16 -4.83 -0.01 -8.51
CA PHE A 16 -4.52 0.59 -7.21
C PHE A 16 -3.52 -0.25 -6.44
N VAL A 17 -3.74 -1.56 -6.34
CA VAL A 17 -2.83 -2.53 -5.69
C VAL A 17 -1.45 -2.52 -6.37
N GLU A 18 -1.40 -2.49 -7.70
CA GLU A 18 -0.14 -2.42 -8.46
C GLU A 18 0.62 -1.12 -8.18
N ARG A 19 -0.07 0.03 -8.18
CA ARG A 19 0.53 1.33 -7.88
C ARG A 19 0.99 1.41 -6.42
N LEU A 20 0.22 0.85 -5.50
CA LEU A 20 0.58 0.73 -4.09
C LEU A 20 1.87 -0.08 -3.93
N TRP A 21 1.93 -1.28 -4.51
CA TRP A 21 3.11 -2.13 -4.43
C TRP A 21 4.34 -1.54 -5.11
N ARG A 22 4.16 -0.77 -6.19
CA ARG A 22 5.26 -0.01 -6.77
C ARG A 22 5.81 1.02 -5.79
N SER A 23 4.93 1.78 -5.14
CA SER A 23 5.32 2.77 -4.12
C SER A 23 6.08 2.12 -2.95
N VAL A 24 5.52 1.05 -2.38
CA VAL A 24 6.14 0.28 -1.28
C VAL A 24 7.54 -0.23 -1.65
N LYS A 25 7.71 -0.80 -2.85
CA LYS A 25 9.00 -1.33 -3.28
C LYS A 25 10.07 -0.25 -3.37
N TYR A 26 9.75 0.88 -4.00
CA TYR A 26 10.73 1.94 -4.25
C TYR A 26 10.98 2.84 -3.04
N GLU A 27 9.96 3.11 -2.24
CA GLU A 27 10.04 4.05 -1.10
C GLU A 27 10.50 3.36 0.20
N ASP A 28 10.39 2.04 0.31
CA ASP A 28 10.65 1.33 1.55
C ASP A 28 11.57 0.12 1.35
N VAL A 29 11.13 -0.89 0.59
CA VAL A 29 11.82 -2.19 0.50
C VAL A 29 13.21 -2.07 -0.13
N TYR A 30 13.35 -1.32 -1.23
CA TYR A 30 14.65 -1.16 -1.91
C TYR A 30 15.60 -0.21 -1.17
N LEU A 31 15.10 0.63 -0.26
CA LEU A 31 15.94 1.57 0.48
C LEU A 31 16.45 1.01 1.81
N LYS A 32 15.70 0.09 2.42
CA LYS A 32 15.96 -0.35 3.80
C LYS A 32 16.71 -1.67 3.94
N ASP A 33 17.01 -2.36 2.83
CA ASP A 33 17.78 -3.62 2.79
C ASP A 33 17.49 -4.55 3.99
N TYR A 34 16.21 -4.87 4.20
CA TYR A 34 15.77 -5.62 5.37
C TYR A 34 16.48 -6.98 5.45
N GLN A 35 17.05 -7.31 6.62
CA GLN A 35 17.87 -8.51 6.80
C GLN A 35 17.03 -9.77 7.08
N ASN A 36 15.79 -9.61 7.55
CA ASN A 36 14.89 -10.72 7.86
C ASN A 36 13.40 -10.33 7.71
N GLY A 37 12.53 -11.35 7.67
CA GLY A 37 11.10 -11.16 7.47
C GLY A 37 10.38 -10.41 8.59
N LEU A 38 10.91 -10.43 9.82
CA LEU A 38 10.32 -9.68 10.94
C LEU A 38 10.53 -8.17 10.77
N GLU A 39 11.73 -7.78 10.34
CA GLU A 39 12.02 -6.38 10.01
C GLU A 39 11.19 -5.89 8.82
N VAL A 40 11.03 -6.72 7.78
CA VAL A 40 10.13 -6.40 6.66
C VAL A 40 8.71 -6.18 7.17
N TYR A 41 8.20 -7.07 8.03
CA TYR A 41 6.86 -6.93 8.58
C TYR A 41 6.68 -5.62 9.36
N GLN A 42 7.58 -5.33 10.30
CA GLN A 42 7.52 -4.10 11.10
C GLN A 42 7.67 -2.84 10.24
N GLY A 43 8.56 -2.90 9.24
CA GLY A 43 8.79 -1.84 8.27
C GLY A 43 7.55 -1.54 7.44
N LEU A 44 6.93 -2.59 6.88
CA LEU A 44 5.69 -2.49 6.12
C LEU A 44 4.54 -2.00 7.00
N THR A 45 4.37 -2.50 8.23
CA THR A 45 3.35 -2.00 9.16
C THR A 45 3.46 -0.48 9.33
N ARG A 46 4.67 0.02 9.62
CA ARG A 46 4.92 1.45 9.77
C ARG A 46 4.68 2.22 8.48
N TYR A 47 5.09 1.67 7.33
CA TYR A 47 4.87 2.28 6.03
C TYR A 47 3.37 2.40 5.71
N PHE A 48 2.59 1.34 5.94
CA PHE A 48 1.15 1.36 5.67
C PHE A 48 0.39 2.28 6.63
N GLU A 49 0.81 2.39 7.89
CA GLU A 49 0.25 3.40 8.79
C GLU A 49 0.50 4.82 8.27
N PHE A 50 1.72 5.12 7.82
CA PHE A 50 2.02 6.40 7.19
C PHE A 50 1.21 6.62 5.91
N TYR A 51 1.19 5.64 5.01
CA TYR A 51 0.48 5.72 3.73
C TYR A 51 -1.02 5.94 3.91
N ASN A 52 -1.64 5.29 4.91
CA ASN A 52 -3.08 5.35 5.15
C ASN A 52 -3.52 6.58 5.94
N LYS A 53 -2.70 7.08 6.86
CA LYS A 53 -3.09 8.18 7.78
C LYS A 53 -2.47 9.54 7.44
N ASN A 54 -1.34 9.56 6.73
CA ASN A 54 -0.52 10.78 6.57
C ASN A 54 -0.25 11.16 5.12
N ARG A 55 -0.30 10.21 4.17
CA ARG A 55 -0.01 10.50 2.76
C ARG A 55 -1.28 10.94 2.02
N PRO A 56 -1.40 12.21 1.60
CA PRO A 56 -2.48 12.64 0.73
C PRO A 56 -2.28 12.10 -0.68
N HIS A 57 -3.35 11.63 -1.32
CA HIS A 57 -3.29 11.08 -2.68
C HIS A 57 -4.07 11.97 -3.64
N GLN A 58 -3.42 12.44 -4.71
CA GLN A 58 -4.10 13.24 -5.73
C GLN A 58 -5.32 12.52 -6.34
N SER A 59 -5.25 11.18 -6.45
CA SER A 59 -6.37 10.35 -6.93
C SER A 59 -7.56 10.30 -5.96
N LEU A 60 -7.37 10.73 -4.70
CA LEU A 60 -8.38 10.82 -3.64
C LEU A 60 -8.68 12.29 -3.28
N GLU A 61 -8.55 13.23 -4.23
CA GLU A 61 -8.74 14.67 -3.97
C GLU A 61 -7.81 15.21 -2.86
N TYR A 62 -6.59 14.69 -2.77
CA TYR A 62 -5.62 14.99 -1.70
C TYR A 62 -6.05 14.57 -0.29
N LYS A 63 -7.04 13.69 -0.17
CA LYS A 63 -7.37 13.00 1.08
C LYS A 63 -6.45 11.81 1.29
N THR A 64 -6.30 11.41 2.55
CA THR A 64 -5.64 10.16 2.91
C THR A 64 -6.59 8.96 2.68
N PRO A 65 -6.07 7.73 2.53
CA PRO A 65 -6.92 6.55 2.41
C PRO A 65 -7.84 6.35 3.62
N ALA A 66 -7.39 6.68 4.83
CA ALA A 66 -8.22 6.64 6.03
C ALA A 66 -9.39 7.64 5.95
N GLU A 67 -9.18 8.84 5.43
CA GLU A 67 -10.25 9.83 5.23
C GLU A 67 -11.21 9.45 4.10
N ALA A 68 -10.69 8.88 3.00
CA ALA A 68 -11.49 8.55 1.83
C ALA A 68 -12.37 7.30 2.02
N TYR A 69 -11.86 6.29 2.73
CA TYR A 69 -12.51 4.98 2.87
C TYR A 69 -12.94 4.66 4.31
N GLY A 70 -12.62 5.50 5.29
CA GLY A 70 -12.98 5.27 6.69
C GLY A 70 -12.30 4.07 7.34
N ILE A 71 -11.18 3.59 6.77
CA ILE A 71 -10.50 2.37 7.24
C ILE A 71 -9.78 2.67 8.57
N ILE A 72 -10.41 2.27 9.68
CA ILE A 72 -9.76 2.15 10.99
C ILE A 72 -9.12 0.77 11.03
N ILE A 73 -7.79 0.73 10.93
CA ILE A 73 -7.02 -0.51 11.06
C ILE A 73 -6.91 -0.81 12.57
N TYR A 74 -7.62 -1.84 13.06
CA TYR A 74 -7.47 -2.40 14.41
C TYR A 74 -6.53 -3.60 14.38
#